data_AF-A0A7C7D0H6-F1
#
_entry.id   AF-A0A7C7D0H6-F1
#
_cell.length_a   1.000
_cell.length_b   1.000
_cell.length_c   1.000
_cell.angle_alpha   90.00
_cell.angle_beta   90.00
_cell.angle_gamma   90.00
#
_symmetry.space_group_name_H-M   'P 1'
#
loop_
_entity.id
_entity.type
_entity.pdbx_description
1 polymer ?
#
loop_
_entity_poly.entity_id
_entity_poly.type
_entity_poly.pdbx_seq_one_letter_code
_entity_poly.pdbx_strand_id
1 'polypeptide(L)'
;MILVTIFQLFLIIFIVTYLSINMIYLVRLFPLKEELAAYPYISVCIPARNEERDIKNCVKSVLNQDYPNFEVIVVDDNSSDNTAKIVCSMTEEYPNLIFISGAQLAPGWMGKPYAL
;
A
#
# COMPACT_ATOMS: atom_id res chain seq x y z
N MET A 1 -51.03 -13.83 -3.22
CA MET A 1 -49.84 -14.51 -2.70
C MET A 1 -48.96 -15.07 -3.82
N ILE A 2 -49.48 -15.94 -4.71
CA ILE A 2 -48.70 -16.55 -5.81
C ILE A 2 -48.00 -15.52 -6.73
N LEU A 3 -48.71 -14.48 -7.19
CA LEU A 3 -48.13 -13.44 -8.07
C LEU A 3 -46.98 -12.67 -7.41
N VAL A 4 -47.12 -12.37 -6.11
CA VAL A 4 -46.08 -11.68 -5.31
C VAL A 4 -44.85 -12.57 -5.18
N THR A 5 -45.04 -13.88 -4.94
CA THR A 5 -43.95 -14.85 -4.86
C THR A 5 -43.21 -14.98 -6.20
N ILE A 6 -43.92 -15.02 -7.33
CA ILE A 6 -43.31 -15.06 -8.67
C ILE A 6 -42.47 -13.81 -8.93
N PHE A 7 -43.02 -12.64 -8.63
CA PHE A 7 -42.30 -11.37 -8.79
C PHE A 7 -41.03 -11.31 -7.92
N GLN A 8 -41.12 -11.76 -6.67
CA GLN A 8 -39.98 -11.80 -5.76
C GLN A 8 -38.87 -12.74 -6.25
N LEU A 9 -39.22 -13.92 -6.78
CA LEU A 9 -38.24 -14.85 -7.36
C LEU A 9 -37.56 -14.25 -8.60
N PHE A 10 -38.32 -13.58 -9.46
CA PHE A 10 -37.77 -12.87 -10.62
C PHE A 10 -36.75 -11.81 -10.20
N LEU A 11 -37.08 -10.99 -9.21
CA LEU A 11 -36.21 -9.93 -8.70
C LEU A 11 -34.93 -10.50 -8.07
N ILE A 12 -35.04 -11.61 -7.33
CA ILE A 12 -33.86 -12.32 -6.78
C ILE A 12 -32.96 -12.82 -7.90
N ILE A 13 -33.52 -13.49 -8.92
CA ILE A 13 -32.74 -14.00 -10.06
C ILE A 13 -32.04 -12.85 -10.79
N PHE A 14 -32.72 -11.72 -10.99
CA PHE A 14 -32.14 -10.53 -11.62
C PHE A 14 -30.97 -9.98 -10.81
N ILE A 15 -31.13 -9.81 -9.49
CA ILE A 15 -30.06 -9.33 -8.60
C ILE A 15 -28.87 -10.29 -8.61
N VAL A 16 -29.12 -11.60 -8.46
CA VAL A 16 -28.05 -12.61 -8.46
C VAL A 16 -27.29 -12.60 -9.78
N THR A 17 -28.00 -12.46 -10.91
CA THR A 17 -27.38 -12.38 -12.24
C THR A 17 -26.53 -11.11 -12.37
N TYR A 18 -27.05 -9.95 -11.94
CA TYR A 18 -26.32 -8.68 -11.96
C TYR A 18 -25.05 -8.73 -11.09
N LEU A 19 -25.14 -9.29 -9.89
CA LEU A 19 -24.00 -9.43 -8.98
C LEU A 19 -22.98 -10.43 -9.52
N SER A 20 -23.42 -11.54 -10.12
CA SER A 20 -22.53 -12.53 -10.74
C SER A 20 -21.78 -11.94 -11.93
N ILE A 21 -22.46 -11.14 -12.76
CA ILE A 21 -21.83 -10.42 -13.87
C ILE A 21 -20.81 -9.40 -13.34
N ASN A 22 -21.16 -8.60 -12.33
CA ASN A 22 -20.21 -7.67 -11.70
C ASN A 22 -19.01 -8.40 -11.10
N MET A 23 -19.21 -9.54 -10.44
CA MET A 23 -18.12 -10.36 -9.92
C MET A 23 -17.19 -10.82 -11.05
N ILE A 24 -17.73 -11.25 -12.19
CA ILE A 24 -16.92 -11.65 -13.36
C ILE A 24 -16.10 -10.45 -13.89
N TYR A 25 -16.66 -9.25 -13.92
CA TYR A 25 -15.95 -8.05 -14.37
C TYR A 25 -14.90 -7.57 -13.35
N LEU A 26 -15.18 -7.65 -12.04
CA LEU A 26 -14.24 -7.28 -10.98
C LEU A 26 -13.09 -8.29 -10.83
N VAL A 27 -13.35 -9.58 -11.09
CA VAL A 27 -12.33 -10.64 -11.04
C VAL A 27 -11.41 -10.61 -12.26
N ARG A 28 -11.78 -9.91 -13.35
CA ARG A 28 -10.96 -9.79 -14.57
C ARG A 28 -9.86 -8.72 -14.51
N LEU A 29 -9.35 -8.39 -13.32
CA LEU A 29 -8.02 -7.80 -13.19
C LEU A 29 -7.00 -8.94 -13.20
N PHE A 30 -6.93 -9.72 -14.28
CA PHE A 30 -5.76 -10.56 -14.48
C PHE A 30 -4.60 -9.61 -14.74
N PRO A 31 -3.56 -9.58 -13.89
CA PRO A 31 -2.36 -8.86 -14.24
C PRO A 31 -1.89 -9.44 -15.57
N LEU A 32 -1.71 -8.57 -16.57
CA LEU A 32 -0.98 -8.94 -17.78
C LEU A 32 0.40 -9.38 -17.29
N LYS A 33 0.62 -10.69 -17.28
CA LYS A 33 1.93 -11.27 -17.00
C LYS A 33 2.76 -11.14 -18.26
N GLU A 34 3.05 -9.90 -18.65
CA GLU A 34 4.16 -9.67 -19.56
C GLU A 34 5.43 -9.85 -18.75
N GLU A 35 6.26 -10.81 -19.14
CA GLU A 35 7.63 -10.82 -18.64
C GLU A 35 8.29 -9.51 -19.08
N LEU A 36 8.63 -8.69 -18.11
CA LEU A 36 9.41 -7.49 -18.38
C LEU A 36 10.73 -7.93 -19.01
N ALA A 37 11.09 -7.33 -20.15
CA ALA A 37 12.37 -7.59 -20.81
C ALA A 37 13.57 -7.28 -19.88
N ALA A 38 13.37 -6.40 -18.88
CA ALA A 38 14.29 -6.12 -17.81
C ALA A 38 13.53 -5.63 -16.57
N TYR A 39 14.07 -5.87 -15.38
CA TYR A 39 13.54 -5.32 -14.12
C TYR A 39 14.22 -3.98 -13.83
N PRO A 40 13.59 -2.82 -14.13
CA PRO A 40 14.16 -1.52 -13.78
C PRO A 40 14.43 -1.41 -12.28
N TYR A 41 15.45 -0.63 -11.91
CA TYR A 41 15.71 -0.36 -10.50
C TYR A 41 14.60 0.54 -9.94
N ILE A 42 14.02 0.15 -8.79
CA ILE A 42 12.94 0.89 -8.13
C ILE A 42 13.38 1.31 -6.73
N SER A 43 13.05 2.52 -6.33
CA SER A 43 13.15 2.98 -4.94
C SER A 43 11.74 3.15 -4.37
N VAL A 44 11.42 2.42 -3.31
CA VAL A 44 10.15 2.57 -2.59
C VAL A 44 10.35 3.49 -1.40
N CYS A 45 9.87 4.72 -1.50
CA CYS A 45 9.99 5.73 -0.45
C CYS A 45 8.80 5.70 0.50
N ILE A 46 9.04 5.48 1.79
CA ILE A 46 8.04 5.40 2.86
C ILE A 46 8.26 6.59 3.82
N PRO A 47 7.48 7.68 3.70
CA PRO A 47 7.46 8.69 4.75
C PRO A 47 6.77 8.12 6.00
N ALA A 48 7.37 8.31 7.17
CA ALA A 48 6.85 7.79 8.42
C ALA A 48 6.84 8.89 9.49
N ARG A 49 5.75 8.99 10.26
CA ARG A 49 5.66 9.85 11.45
C ARG A 49 4.72 9.26 12.48
N ASN A 50 5.26 8.86 13.63
CA ASN A 50 4.50 8.24 14.72
C ASN A 50 3.72 6.97 14.29
N GLU A 51 4.41 6.08 13.58
CA GLU A 51 3.88 4.84 13.02
C GLU A 51 4.35 3.60 13.80
N GLU A 52 4.71 3.70 15.09
CA GLU A 52 5.36 2.60 15.82
C GLU A 52 4.59 1.27 15.79
N ARG A 53 3.26 1.33 15.66
CA ARG A 53 2.38 0.16 15.61
C ARG A 53 2.45 -0.57 14.28
N ASP A 54 2.60 0.18 13.18
CA ASP A 54 2.32 -0.30 11.82
C ASP A 54 3.58 -0.34 10.95
N ILE A 55 4.59 0.48 11.26
CA ILE A 55 5.79 0.67 10.43
C ILE A 55 6.53 -0.64 10.16
N LYS A 56 6.64 -1.52 11.16
CA LYS A 56 7.31 -2.82 11.01
C LYS A 56 6.61 -3.69 9.97
N ASN A 57 5.30 -3.79 10.04
CA ASN A 57 4.52 -4.62 9.14
C ASN A 57 4.48 -4.02 7.72
N CYS A 58 4.38 -2.69 7.63
CA CYS A 58 4.46 -1.96 6.37
C CYS A 58 5.79 -2.23 5.65
N VAL A 59 6.92 -1.99 6.32
CA VAL A 59 8.26 -2.18 5.76
C VAL A 59 8.50 -3.65 5.39
N LYS A 60 8.11 -4.61 6.24
CA LYS A 60 8.21 -6.04 5.93
C LYS A 60 7.39 -6.45 4.70
N SER A 61 6.18 -5.91 4.55
CA SER A 61 5.33 -6.19 3.40
C SER A 61 5.99 -5.75 2.08
N VAL A 62 6.60 -4.57 2.08
CA VAL A 62 7.32 -4.02 0.91
C VAL A 62 8.64 -4.76 0.65
N LEU A 63 9.35 -5.20 1.68
CA LEU A 63 10.58 -5.98 1.49
C LEU A 63 10.31 -7.40 0.97
N ASN A 64 9.11 -7.94 1.20
CA ASN A 64 8.72 -9.30 0.81
C ASN A 64 8.06 -9.36 -0.58
N GLN A 65 8.43 -8.46 -1.49
CA GLN A 65 7.99 -8.51 -2.89
C GLN A 65 8.85 -9.51 -3.69
N ASP A 66 8.26 -10.11 -4.71
CA ASP A 66 8.95 -10.99 -5.67
C ASP A 66 9.71 -10.21 -6.77
N TYR A 67 9.69 -8.88 -6.69
CA TYR A 67 10.44 -8.00 -7.58
C TYR A 67 11.94 -7.98 -7.20
N PRO A 68 12.87 -8.29 -8.11
CA PRO A 68 14.26 -8.55 -7.74
C PRO A 68 15.15 -7.31 -7.58
N ASN A 69 14.74 -6.14 -8.10
CA ASN A 69 15.64 -5.01 -8.31
C ASN A 69 15.16 -3.72 -7.66
N PHE A 70 15.13 -3.65 -6.33
CA PHE A 70 14.63 -2.49 -5.61
C PHE A 70 15.26 -2.27 -4.23
N GLU A 71 15.13 -1.03 -3.75
CA GLU A 71 15.41 -0.61 -2.37
C GLU A 71 14.15 -0.05 -1.70
N VAL A 72 14.16 -0.04 -0.37
CA VAL A 72 13.14 0.58 0.46
C VAL A 72 13.79 1.67 1.27
N ILE A 73 13.34 2.91 1.10
CA ILE A 73 13.85 4.08 1.81
C ILE A 73 12.78 4.55 2.78
N VAL A 74 13.02 4.42 4.08
CA VAL A 74 12.12 4.96 5.10
C VAL A 74 12.66 6.31 5.56
N VAL A 75 11.82 7.33 5.45
CA VAL A 75 12.14 8.69 5.89
C VAL A 75 11.29 9.02 7.13
N ASP A 76 11.93 9.10 8.29
CA ASP A 76 11.25 9.45 9.54
C ASP A 76 11.10 10.97 9.69
N ASP A 77 9.88 11.50 9.65
CA ASP A 77 9.60 12.92 9.83
C ASP A 77 9.52 13.30 11.32
N ASN A 78 10.64 13.12 12.01
CA ASN A 78 10.83 13.48 13.42
C ASN A 78 9.77 12.86 14.33
N SER A 79 9.64 11.54 14.29
CA SER A 79 8.72 10.81 15.17
C SER A 79 9.08 11.02 16.64
N SER A 80 8.05 11.13 17.48
CA SER A 80 8.15 11.23 18.93
C SER A 80 8.05 9.86 19.64
N ASP A 81 7.70 8.81 18.89
CA ASP A 81 7.51 7.45 19.38
C ASP A 81 8.67 6.52 18.96
N ASN A 82 8.48 5.20 19.00
CA ASN A 82 9.55 4.26 18.65
C ASN A 82 9.72 3.99 17.14
N THR A 83 9.03 4.71 16.25
CA THR A 83 9.08 4.50 14.79
C THR A 83 10.51 4.40 14.26
N ALA A 84 11.34 5.42 14.51
CA ALA A 84 12.72 5.46 14.05
C ALA A 84 13.56 4.28 14.57
N LYS A 85 13.39 3.92 15.85
CA LYS A 85 14.13 2.81 16.48
C LYS A 85 13.78 1.47 15.84
N ILE A 86 12.49 1.24 15.60
CA ILE A 86 11.99 0.02 14.97
C ILE A 86 12.62 -0.14 13.59
N VAL A 87 12.57 0.89 12.75
CA VAL A 87 13.11 0.82 11.38
C VAL A 87 14.63 0.67 11.38
N CYS A 88 15.34 1.43 12.21
CA CYS A 88 16.79 1.35 12.33
C CYS A 88 17.23 -0.09 12.68
N SER A 89 16.57 -0.74 13.65
CA SER A 89 16.88 -2.14 13.98
C SER A 89 16.64 -3.14 12.84
N MET A 90 15.78 -2.82 11.87
CA MET A 90 15.51 -3.69 10.72
C MET A 90 16.61 -3.57 9.66
N THR A 91 17.38 -2.48 9.61
CA THR A 91 18.45 -2.28 8.61
C THR A 91 19.57 -3.31 8.70
N GLU A 92 19.78 -3.91 9.88
CA GLU A 92 20.75 -5.00 10.06
C GLU A 92 20.30 -6.30 9.36
N GLU A 93 18.99 -6.55 9.28
CA GLU A 93 18.40 -7.75 8.68
C GLU A 93 18.21 -7.59 7.16
N TYR A 94 17.95 -6.37 6.69
CA TYR A 94 17.57 -6.09 5.30
C TYR A 94 18.55 -5.13 4.62
N PRO A 95 19.49 -5.63 3.79
CA PRO A 95 20.54 -4.79 3.18
C PRO A 95 20.00 -3.80 2.13
N ASN A 96 18.79 -4.00 1.62
CA ASN A 96 18.10 -3.10 0.71
C ASN A 96 17.13 -2.15 1.43
N LEU A 97 17.14 -2.10 2.76
CA LEU A 97 16.42 -1.12 3.57
C LEU A 97 17.35 0.01 3.99
N ILE A 98 16.99 1.23 3.62
CA ILE A 98 17.71 2.46 3.96
C ILE A 98 16.84 3.27 4.91
N PHE A 99 17.40 3.67 6.05
CA PHE A 99 16.74 4.57 6.99
C PHE A 99 17.32 5.98 6.88
N ILE A 100 16.45 6.98 6.79
CA ILE A 100 16.80 8.40 6.76
C ILE A 100 16.03 9.10 7.88
N SER A 101 16.73 9.79 8.76
CA SER A 101 16.10 10.68 9.75
C SER A 101 15.79 12.04 9.10
N GLY A 102 14.59 12.55 9.34
CA GLY A 102 14.12 13.81 8.82
C GLY A 102 14.96 14.99 9.30
N ALA A 103 15.25 15.91 8.39
CA ALA A 103 15.98 17.13 8.73
C ALA A 103 15.12 18.04 9.61
N GLN A 104 15.78 18.84 10.43
CA GLN A 104 15.11 19.89 11.18
C GLN A 104 14.60 20.97 10.20
N LEU A 105 13.34 21.36 10.36
CA LEU A 105 12.71 22.36 9.51
C LEU A 105 13.36 23.73 9.72
N ALA A 106 13.50 24.50 8.64
CA ALA A 106 14.05 25.86 8.73
C ALA A 106 13.16 26.75 9.64
N PRO A 107 13.75 27.70 10.39
CA PRO A 107 12.97 28.64 11.20
C PRO A 107 11.94 29.39 10.35
N GLY A 108 10.67 29.38 10.79
CA GLY A 108 9.57 30.03 10.06
C GLY A 108 9.01 29.23 8.87
N TRP A 109 9.38 27.95 8.72
CA TRP A 109 8.77 27.08 7.71
C TRP A 109 7.28 26.87 8.00
N MET A 110 6.43 27.32 7.08
CA MET A 110 4.96 27.26 7.18
C MET A 110 4.35 26.05 6.45
N GLY A 111 5.17 25.09 6.03
CA GLY A 111 4.72 23.97 5.21
C GLY A 111 4.59 24.32 3.72
N LYS A 112 3.82 23.50 2.99
CA LYS A 112 3.31 23.84 1.66
C LYS A 112 1.92 24.45 1.86
N PRO A 113 1.75 25.79 1.96
CA PRO A 113 0.46 26.42 2.21
C PRO A 113 -0.59 26.18 1.11
N TYR A 114 -0.16 25.64 -0.03
CA TYR A 114 -1.01 25.26 -1.16
C TYR A 114 -0.54 23.90 -1.71
N ALA A 115 -1.04 22.81 -1.15
CA ALA A 115 -1.16 21.57 -1.89
C ALA A 115 -2.50 21.65 -2.63
N LEU A 116 -2.46 22.06 -3.90
CA LEU A 116 -3.59 21.91 -4.83
C LEU A 116 -3.75 20.42 -5.18
#